data_AF-A0A850PBP4-F1
#
_entry.id   AF-A0A850PBP4-F1
#
_cell.length_a   1.000
_cell.length_b   1.000
_cell.length_c   1.000
_cell.angle_alpha   90.00
_cell.angle_beta   90.00
_cell.angle_gamma   90.00
#
_symmetry.space_group_name_H-M   'P 1'
#
loop_
_entity.id
_entity.type
_entity.pdbx_description
1 polymer ?
#
loop_
_entity_poly.entity_id
_entity_poly.type
_entity_poly.pdbx_seq_one_letter_code
_entity_poly.pdbx_strand_id
1 'polypeptide(L)'
;MIDAATYSETVTGILRRNYGQVRHASKLLARAVGTTPRTVENWFAGINAPRGAELIRLMQQCDDLRDEIFRIVGEGQCQKALELNSDGADSGSMKALPASSASASF
;
A
#
# COMPACT_ATOMS: atom_id res chain seq x y z
N MET A 1 -0.20 0.42 -10.08
CA MET A 1 0.90 1.30 -9.64
C MET A 1 0.27 2.36 -8.75
N ILE A 2 0.72 2.51 -7.49
CA ILE A 2 0.23 3.58 -6.63
C ILE A 2 0.84 4.89 -7.14
N ASP A 3 -0.01 5.77 -7.66
CA ASP A 3 0.38 7.11 -8.06
C ASP A 3 -0.05 8.13 -7.00
N ALA A 4 0.41 9.38 -7.16
CA ALA A 4 0.13 10.44 -6.21
C ALA A 4 -1.37 10.73 -6.06
N ALA A 5 -2.16 10.48 -7.12
CA ALA A 5 -3.61 10.62 -7.11
C ALA A 5 -4.26 9.57 -6.20
N THR A 6 -3.91 8.29 -6.38
CA THR A 6 -4.41 7.20 -5.53
C THR A 6 -4.06 7.44 -4.06
N TYR A 7 -2.83 7.88 -3.76
CA TYR A 7 -2.42 8.22 -2.39
C TYR A 7 -3.27 9.34 -1.79
N SER A 8 -3.48 10.44 -2.53
CA SER A 8 -4.29 11.56 -2.06
C SER A 8 -5.72 11.13 -1.77
N GLU A 9 -6.32 10.34 -2.66
CA GLU A 9 -7.69 9.82 -2.48
C GLU A 9 -7.82 8.92 -1.26
N THR A 10 -6.87 8.00 -1.05
CA THR A 10 -6.85 7.13 0.14
C THR A 10 -6.81 7.96 1.43
N VAL A 11 -5.87 8.91 1.50
CA VAL A 11 -5.72 9.75 2.70
C VAL A 11 -6.97 10.58 2.93
N THR A 12 -7.51 11.23 1.89
CA THR A 12 -8.74 12.01 2.00
C THR A 12 -9.93 11.16 2.44
N GLY A 13 -10.07 9.94 1.90
CA GLY A 13 -11.13 9.00 2.26
C GLY A 13 -11.10 8.64 3.75
N ILE A 14 -9.92 8.28 4.26
CA ILE A 14 -9.75 7.93 5.67
C ILE A 14 -9.97 9.13 6.58
N LEU A 15 -9.43 10.30 6.23
CA LEU A 15 -9.64 11.51 7.02
C LEU A 15 -11.13 11.86 7.10
N ARG A 16 -11.87 11.81 5.99
CA ARG A 16 -13.32 12.07 5.97
C ARG A 16 -14.09 11.04 6.80
N ARG A 17 -13.72 9.76 6.72
CA ARG A 17 -14.38 8.69 7.49
C ARG A 17 -14.19 8.88 9.00
N ASN A 18 -12.96 9.16 9.43
CA ASN A 18 -12.62 9.22 10.85
C ASN A 18 -12.90 10.57 11.52
N TYR A 19 -12.78 11.66 10.77
CA TYR A 19 -12.85 13.01 11.31
C TYR A 19 -13.93 13.87 10.67
N GLY A 20 -14.60 13.43 9.59
CA GLY A 20 -15.60 14.24 8.88
C GLY A 20 -16.84 14.58 9.71
N GLN A 21 -17.17 13.78 10.72
CA GLN A 21 -18.27 14.06 11.65
C GLN A 21 -17.85 14.86 12.88
N VAL A 22 -16.54 15.08 13.07
CA VAL A 22 -16.00 15.78 14.23
C VAL A 22 -16.11 17.29 14.00
N ARG A 23 -16.83 17.97 14.90
CA ARG A 23 -16.91 19.43 14.87
C ARG A 23 -15.51 20.03 15.03
N HIS A 24 -15.13 20.95 14.14
CA HIS A 24 -13.80 21.56 14.10
C HIS A 24 -12.64 20.56 13.91
N ALA A 25 -12.89 19.44 13.21
CA ALA A 25 -11.88 18.44 12.86
C ALA A 25 -10.59 19.05 12.31
N SER A 26 -10.68 20.01 11.38
CA SER A 26 -9.52 20.68 10.79
C SER A 26 -8.64 21.36 11.82
N LYS A 27 -9.23 22.03 12.82
CA LYS A 27 -8.51 22.72 13.89
C LYS A 27 -7.89 21.75 14.90
N LEU A 28 -8.59 20.66 15.20
CA LEU A 28 -8.10 19.62 16.11
C LEU A 28 -6.89 18.90 15.50
N LEU A 29 -7.03 18.39 14.28
CA LEU A 29 -5.96 17.73 13.54
C LEU A 29 -4.77 18.66 13.29
N ALA A 30 -5.03 19.93 12.94
CA ALA A 30 -3.97 20.91 12.76
C ALA A 30 -3.10 21.06 14.01
N ARG A 31 -3.71 21.10 15.19
CA ARG A 31 -2.97 21.13 16.47
C ARG A 31 -2.21 19.84 16.74
N ALA A 32 -2.81 18.68 16.48
CA ALA A 32 -2.18 17.38 16.72
C ALA A 32 -0.98 17.13 15.80
N VAL A 33 -1.10 17.51 14.52
CA VAL A 33 -0.08 17.29 13.48
C VAL A 33 0.93 18.45 13.43
N GLY A 34 0.64 19.58 14.08
CA GLY A 34 1.49 20.77 14.05
C GLY A 34 1.52 21.45 12.68
N THR A 35 0.33 21.63 12.08
CA THR A 35 0.13 22.31 10.80
C THR A 35 -0.97 23.37 10.91
N THR A 36 -1.35 24.02 9.80
CA THR A 36 -2.44 25.00 9.78
C THR A 36 -3.79 24.35 9.49
N PRO A 37 -4.91 24.87 10.05
CA PRO A 37 -6.25 24.36 9.75
C PRO A 37 -6.57 24.37 8.24
N ARG A 38 -6.07 25.38 7.51
CA ARG A 38 -6.24 25.50 6.06
C ARG A 38 -5.56 24.35 5.31
N THR A 39 -4.37 23.95 5.76
CA THR A 39 -3.66 22.79 5.19
C THR A 39 -4.48 21.52 5.38
N VAL A 40 -5.05 21.32 6.58
CA VAL A 40 -5.89 20.15 6.87
C VAL A 40 -7.19 20.17 6.07
N GLU A 41 -7.82 21.33 5.90
CA GLU A 41 -8.99 21.49 5.01
C GLU A 41 -8.68 21.10 3.57
N ASN A 42 -7.49 21.47 3.07
CA ASN A 42 -7.06 21.06 1.74
C ASN A 42 -6.88 19.54 1.64
N TRP A 43 -6.46 18.86 2.72
CA TRP A 43 -6.40 17.39 2.77
C TRP A 43 -7.80 16.77 2.76
N PHE A 44 -8.75 17.34 3.52
CA PHE A 44 -10.15 16.93 3.46
C PHE A 44 -10.77 17.17 2.08
N ALA A 45 -10.34 18.20 1.37
CA ALA A 45 -10.81 18.51 0.02
C ALA A 45 -10.11 17.71 -1.08
N GLY A 46 -9.03 16.98 -0.76
CA GLY A 46 -8.22 16.25 -1.75
C GLY A 46 -7.40 17.17 -2.67
N ILE A 47 -7.22 18.45 -2.30
CA ILE A 47 -6.45 19.43 -3.09
C ILE A 47 -4.96 19.17 -2.95
N ASN A 48 -4.52 18.89 -1.72
CA ASN A 48 -3.14 18.54 -1.40
C ASN A 48 -3.15 17.30 -0.51
N ALA A 49 -2.08 16.52 -0.53
CA ALA A 49 -1.88 15.42 0.39
C ALA A 49 -0.86 15.81 1.49
N PRO A 50 -0.90 15.19 2.67
CA PRO A 50 0.12 15.38 3.69
C PRO A 50 1.48 14.90 3.16
N ARG A 51 2.51 15.70 3.41
CA ARG A 51 3.91 15.39 3.08
C ARG A 51 4.51 14.49 4.16
N GLY A 52 5.73 14.00 3.95
CA GLY A 52 6.36 12.99 4.82
C GLY A 52 6.26 13.27 6.32
N ALA A 53 6.64 14.46 6.80
CA ALA A 53 6.56 14.78 8.23
C ALA A 53 5.11 14.88 8.75
N GLU A 54 4.20 15.38 7.94
CA GLU A 54 2.77 15.52 8.28
C GLU A 54 2.09 14.14 8.31
N LEU A 55 2.44 13.27 7.36
CA LEU A 55 1.96 11.90 7.27
C LEU A 55 2.40 11.08 8.49
N ILE A 56 3.68 11.14 8.88
CA ILE A 56 4.18 10.40 10.05
C ILE A 56 3.40 10.78 11.31
N ARG A 57 3.15 12.07 11.52
CA ARG A 57 2.37 12.55 12.67
C ARG A 57 0.90 12.14 12.59
N LEU A 58 0.31 12.12 11.40
CA LEU A 58 -1.04 11.59 11.21
C LEU A 58 -1.12 10.10 11.55
N MET A 59 -0.15 9.29 11.13
CA MET A 59 -0.09 7.85 11.42
C MET A 59 0.13 7.54 12.91
N GLN A 60 0.66 8.49 13.68
CA GLN A 60 0.76 8.38 15.15
C GLN A 60 -0.57 8.67 15.85
N GLN A 61 -1.49 9.38 15.19
CA GLN A 61 -2.77 9.82 15.77
C GLN A 61 -3.98 9.04 15.23
N CYS A 62 -3.85 8.43 14.05
CA CYS A 62 -4.91 7.71 13.35
C CYS A 62 -4.42 6.32 12.97
N ASP A 63 -4.82 5.32 13.75
CA ASP A 63 -4.44 3.93 13.53
C ASP A 63 -4.97 3.40 12.19
N ASP A 64 -6.21 3.73 11.82
CA ASP A 64 -6.79 3.39 10.51
C ASP A 64 -5.95 3.91 9.33
N LEU A 65 -5.42 5.14 9.42
CA LEU A 65 -4.57 5.68 8.37
C LEU A 65 -3.26 4.92 8.29
N ARG A 66 -2.68 4.59 9.45
CA ARG A 66 -1.43 3.83 9.52
C ARG A 66 -1.61 2.44 8.92
N ASP A 67 -2.69 1.75 9.28
CA ASP A 67 -2.96 0.38 8.84
C ASP A 67 -3.21 0.32 7.33
N GLU A 68 -3.95 1.29 6.78
CA GLU A 68 -4.16 1.37 5.34
C GLU A 68 -2.86 1.64 4.57
N ILE A 69 -2.03 2.58 5.06
CA ILE A 69 -0.75 2.86 4.42
C ILE A 69 0.16 1.62 4.46
N PHE A 70 0.16 0.86 5.57
CA PHE A 70 0.90 -0.40 5.64
C PHE A 70 0.33 -1.48 4.73
N ARG A 71 -0.99 -1.58 4.57
CA ARG A 71 -1.62 -2.49 3.59
C ARG A 71 -1.14 -2.18 2.18
N ILE A 72 -1.17 -0.91 1.79
CA ILE A 72 -0.72 -0.41 0.49
C ILE A 72 0.78 -0.72 0.25
N VAL A 73 1.62 -0.50 1.27
CA VAL A 73 3.06 -0.85 1.20
C VAL A 73 3.26 -2.36 1.04
N GLY A 74 2.51 -3.17 1.79
CA GLY A 74 2.55 -4.63 1.72
C GLY A 74 2.16 -5.15 0.33
N GLU A 75 1.12 -4.59 -0.28
CA GLU A 75 0.70 -4.94 -1.65
C GLU A 75 1.79 -4.66 -2.68
N GLY A 76 2.50 -3.54 -2.55
CA GLY A 76 3.65 -3.23 -3.41
C GLY A 76 4.81 -4.21 -3.26
N GLN A 77 5.07 -4.69 -2.04
CA GLN A 77 6.11 -5.70 -1.78
C GLN A 77 5.73 -7.07 -2.35
N CYS A 78 4.46 -7.48 -2.20
CA CYS A 78 3.94 -8.71 -2.80
C CYS A 78 4.04 -8.70 -4.33
N GLN A 79 3.69 -7.57 -4.98
CA GLN A 79 3.81 -7.44 -6.43
C GLN A 79 5.26 -7.59 -6.90
N LYS A 80 6.21 -6.97 -6.18
CA LYS A 80 7.63 -7.05 -6.49
C LYS A 80 8.19 -8.48 -6.30
N ALA A 81 7.69 -9.22 -5.30
CA ALA A 81 8.07 -10.61 -5.07
C ALA A 81 7.59 -11.54 -6.19
N LEU A 82 6.44 -11.24 -6.81
CA LEU A 82 5.91 -12.00 -7.94
C LEU A 82 6.71 -11.75 -9.23
N GLU A 83 7.14 -10.50 -9.48
CA GLU A 83 7.95 -10.13 -10.65
C GLU A 83 9.36 -10.73 -10.62
N LEU A 84 9.95 -10.90 -9.42
CA LEU A 84 11.27 -11.54 -9.28
C LEU A 84 11.23 -13.06 -9.45
N ASN A 85 10.06 -13.69 -9.35
CA ASN A 85 9.92 -15.15 -9.48
C ASN A 85 9.65 -15.60 -10.92
N SER A 86 9.45 -14.68 -11.87
CA SER A 86 9.26 -14.97 -13.30
C SER A 86 10.54 -15.03 -14.13
N ASP A 87 11.70 -14.62 -13.58
CA ASP A 87 12.99 -14.63 -14.31
C ASP A 87 13.82 -15.92 -14.11
N GLY A 88 13.26 -16.94 -13.45
CA GLY A 88 13.98 -18.16 -13.06
C GLY A 88 13.56 -19.47 -13.75
N ALA A 89 12.67 -19.44 -14.74
CA ALA A 89 12.17 -20.65 -15.40
C ALA A 89 12.56 -20.71 -16.89
N ASP A 90 13.85 -20.79 -17.19
CA ASP A 90 14.32 -21.27 -18.50
C ASP A 90 15.48 -22.27 -18.41
N SER A 91 15.28 -23.37 -19.13
CA SER A 91 16.22 -24.39 -19.59
C SER A 91 16.72 -25.48 -18.62
N GLY A 92 15.90 -26.53 -18.52
CA GLY A 92 16.33 -27.90 -18.18
C GLY A 92 15.46 -28.92 -18.91
N SER A 93 15.60 -28.97 -20.24
CA SER A 93 14.78 -29.75 -21.16
C SER A 93 14.54 -31.21 -20.75
N MET A 94 13.27 -31.61 -20.80
CA MET A 94 12.86 -33.00 -21.04
C MET A 94 13.57 -33.55 -22.29
N LYS A 95 14.38 -34.59 -22.14
CA LYS A 95 14.52 -35.60 -23.19
C LYS A 95 13.78 -36.85 -22.74
N ALA A 96 12.74 -37.16 -23.51
CA ALA A 96 11.93 -38.35 -23.38
C ALA A 96 12.77 -39.63 -23.59
N LEU A 97 12.30 -40.70 -22.91
CA LEU A 97 12.64 -42.11 -23.12
C LEU A 97 12.65 -42.51 -24.60
N PRO A 98 13.31 -43.63 -24.91
CA PRO A 98 12.48 -44.74 -25.41
C PRO A 98 12.66 -46.04 -24.61
N ALA A 99 11.59 -46.83 -24.64
CA ALA A 99 11.41 -48.12 -24.01
C ALA A 99 12.50 -49.14 -24.39
N SER A 100 12.91 -49.95 -23.42
CA SER A 100 13.42 -51.29 -23.71
C SER A 100 12.99 -52.26 -22.60
N SER A 101 12.18 -53.21 -23.03
CA SER A 101 11.75 -54.39 -22.30
C SER A 101 12.93 -55.30 -21.94
N ALA A 102 12.98 -55.78 -20.69
CA ALA A 102 13.61 -57.06 -20.40
C ALA A 102 12.96 -57.67 -19.15
N SER A 103 12.08 -58.63 -19.40
CA SER A 103 11.77 -59.73 -18.49
C SER A 103 13.06 -60.42 -18.05
N ALA A 104 13.17 -60.81 -16.78
CA ALA A 104 13.46 -62.18 -16.39
C ALA A 104 13.50 -62.29 -14.86
N SER A 105 12.71 -63.24 -14.38
CA SER A 105 12.70 -63.83 -13.06
C SER A 105 14.09 -64.27 -12.58
N PHE A 106 14.32 -64.21 -11.27
CA PHE A 106 14.64 -65.38 -10.44
C PHE A 106 14.45 -65.05 -8.96
#